data_AF-A0A954PMN9-F1
#
_entry.id   AF-A0A954PMN9-F1
#
_cell.length_a   1.000
_cell.length_b   1.000
_cell.length_c   1.000
_cell.angle_alpha   90.00
_cell.angle_beta   90.00
_cell.angle_gamma   90.00
#
_symmetry.space_group_name_H-M   'P 1'
#
loop_
_entity.id
_entity.type
_entity.pdbx_description
1 polymer ?
#
loop_
_entity_poly.entity_id
_entity_poly.type
_entity_poly.pdbx_seq_one_letter_code
_entity_poly.pdbx_strand_id
1 'polypeptide(L)'
;VFNNGTSPPREGISSADQFRLPVDEGGVYRLNATGGFEPPQRVWSYSRGKELFSFRISGVERLANGNTLICSGDQPWILEVDAQRNVVWETRHRYYGPGDEHLPRFENGAMFRAPGYAPEYFQQDIQAALKGSAGKAPPGAP
;
A
#
# COMPACT_ATOMS: atom_id res chain seq x y z
N VAL A 1 -5.94 1.92 6.28
CA VAL A 1 -6.33 3.09 5.47
C VAL A 1 -5.06 3.82 5.07
N PHE A 2 -4.87 4.13 3.78
CA PHE A 2 -3.82 5.06 3.38
C PHE A 2 -4.45 6.45 3.42
N ASN A 3 -3.92 7.32 4.26
CA ASN A 3 -4.36 8.69 4.43
C ASN A 3 -3.40 9.58 3.65
N ASN A 4 -3.86 10.09 2.51
CA ASN A 4 -3.06 10.97 1.65
C ASN A 4 -2.74 12.33 2.29
N GLY A 5 -3.42 12.67 3.41
CA GLY A 5 -3.36 14.00 4.00
C GLY A 5 -4.20 15.01 3.20
N THR A 6 -4.17 16.28 3.63
CA THR A 6 -4.90 17.36 2.97
C THR A 6 -4.12 17.96 1.79
N SER A 7 -4.83 18.25 0.70
CA SER A 7 -4.33 18.97 -0.49
C SER A 7 -4.09 20.47 -0.19
N PRO A 8 -3.34 21.22 -1.04
CA PRO A 8 -2.05 21.87 -0.73
C PRO A 8 -2.18 23.39 -0.33
N PRO A 9 -1.08 24.16 -0.07
CA PRO A 9 0.19 24.10 -0.76
C PRO A 9 1.28 23.32 0.02
N ARG A 10 1.53 22.07 -0.40
CA ARG A 10 2.83 21.37 -0.33
C ARG A 10 3.41 20.98 1.04
N GLU A 11 2.65 21.11 2.13
CA GLU A 11 3.07 20.65 3.46
C GLU A 11 2.39 19.37 3.94
N GLY A 12 1.68 18.67 3.03
CA GLY A 12 1.00 17.45 3.38
C GLY A 12 1.94 16.34 3.85
N ILE A 13 1.42 15.50 4.73
CA ILE A 13 2.05 14.27 5.19
C ILE A 13 1.03 13.16 4.96
N SER A 14 1.47 12.07 4.35
CA SER A 14 0.65 10.86 4.25
C SER A 14 0.99 9.86 5.34
N SER A 15 0.01 9.04 5.71
CA SER A 15 0.16 7.98 6.71
C SER A 15 -0.55 6.70 6.32
N ALA A 16 0.00 5.57 6.76
CA ALA A 16 -0.73 4.32 6.85
C ALA A 16 -1.36 4.23 8.23
N ASP A 17 -2.69 4.25 8.30
CA ASP A 17 -3.45 4.27 9.54
C ASP A 17 -4.27 2.99 9.72
N GLN A 18 -4.24 2.44 10.94
CA GLN A 18 -5.10 1.35 11.38
C GLN A 18 -6.11 1.88 12.39
N PHE A 19 -7.38 1.53 12.17
CA PHE A 19 -8.47 1.90 13.03
C PHE A 19 -9.11 0.66 13.68
N ARG A 20 -9.49 0.80 14.94
CA ARG A 20 -10.42 -0.09 15.63
C ARG A 20 -11.81 0.54 15.53
N LEU A 21 -12.74 -0.20 14.95
CA LEU A 21 -14.13 0.22 14.85
C LEU A 21 -14.82 0.06 16.22
N PRO A 22 -15.73 0.99 16.60
CA PRO A 22 -16.40 0.94 17.89
C PRO A 22 -17.62 0.03 17.79
N VAL A 23 -17.37 -1.27 17.68
CA VAL A 23 -18.41 -2.30 17.64
C VAL A 23 -18.50 -3.04 18.97
N ASP A 24 -19.68 -3.51 19.33
CA ASP A 24 -19.88 -4.45 20.44
C ASP A 24 -19.49 -5.89 20.08
N GLU A 25 -19.72 -6.83 21.01
CA GLU A 25 -19.43 -8.26 20.80
C GLU A 25 -20.25 -8.88 19.64
N GLY A 26 -21.39 -8.27 19.29
CA GLY A 26 -22.23 -8.67 18.16
C GLY A 26 -21.84 -8.01 16.83
N GLY A 27 -20.82 -7.15 16.81
CA GLY A 27 -20.41 -6.42 15.61
C GLY A 27 -21.27 -5.19 15.30
N VAL A 28 -22.14 -4.77 16.23
CA VAL A 28 -23.00 -3.59 16.05
C VAL A 28 -22.25 -2.35 16.48
N TYR A 29 -22.29 -1.30 15.65
CA TYR A 29 -21.67 -0.01 15.98
C TYR A 29 -22.32 0.61 17.21
N ARG A 30 -21.49 1.02 18.16
CA ARG A 30 -21.93 1.72 19.38
C ARG A 30 -22.38 3.14 19.07
N LEU A 31 -23.38 3.58 19.81
CA LEU A 31 -23.88 4.94 19.77
C LEU A 31 -23.41 5.72 20.99
N ASN A 32 -23.10 6.99 20.80
CA ASN A 32 -22.80 7.95 21.86
C ASN A 32 -24.09 8.41 22.58
N ALA A 33 -23.93 9.23 23.63
CA ALA A 33 -25.04 9.73 24.43
C ALA A 33 -26.10 10.55 23.66
N THR A 34 -25.75 11.07 22.47
CA THR A 34 -26.66 11.82 21.59
C THR A 34 -27.23 10.95 20.46
N GLY A 35 -26.98 9.64 20.46
CA GLY A 35 -27.45 8.71 19.44
C GLY A 35 -26.64 8.69 18.13
N GLY A 36 -25.48 9.36 18.07
CA GLY A 36 -24.57 9.29 16.92
C GLY A 36 -23.58 8.12 17.05
N PHE A 37 -23.08 7.57 15.94
CA PHE A 37 -22.05 6.53 16.01
C PHE A 37 -20.80 7.02 16.71
N GLU A 38 -20.25 6.19 17.60
CA GLU A 38 -18.93 6.45 18.18
C GLU A 38 -17.87 6.54 17.07
N PRO A 39 -16.84 7.39 17.24
CA PRO A 39 -15.77 7.49 16.26
C PRO A 39 -14.84 6.27 16.33
N PRO A 40 -14.29 5.81 15.20
CA PRO A 40 -13.26 4.78 15.22
C PRO A 40 -11.98 5.30 15.90
N GLN A 41 -11.33 4.42 16.66
CA GLN A 41 -10.07 4.74 17.34
C GLN A 41 -8.89 4.40 16.43
N ARG A 42 -8.01 5.36 16.14
CA ARG A 42 -6.73 5.05 15.49
C ARG A 42 -5.80 4.31 16.47
N VAL A 43 -5.48 3.05 16.17
CA VAL A 43 -4.68 2.17 17.04
C VAL A 43 -3.24 2.01 16.57
N TRP A 44 -2.96 2.32 15.31
CA TRP A 44 -1.60 2.32 14.77
C TRP A 44 -1.50 3.33 13.63
N SER A 45 -0.31 3.91 13.47
CA SER A 45 0.00 4.84 12.39
C SER A 45 1.48 4.71 12.03
N TYR A 46 1.77 4.85 10.74
CA TYR A 46 3.12 4.96 10.20
C TYR A 46 3.18 6.07 9.17
N SER A 47 4.27 6.83 9.19
CA SER A 47 4.59 7.87 8.20
C SER A 47 6.11 8.03 8.10
N ARG A 48 6.59 8.49 6.94
CA ARG A 48 7.96 9.04 6.77
C ARG A 48 7.91 10.54 6.48
N GLY A 49 6.94 11.25 7.06
CA GLY A 49 6.74 12.67 6.85
C GLY A 49 6.52 12.99 5.37
N LYS A 50 7.23 14.02 4.88
CA LYS A 50 7.17 14.45 3.47
C LYS A 50 7.72 13.42 2.48
N GLU A 51 8.52 12.44 2.92
CA GLU A 51 9.06 11.42 2.00
C GLU A 51 7.99 10.45 1.49
N LEU A 52 6.97 10.18 2.32
CA LEU A 52 5.84 9.32 1.99
C LEU A 52 4.65 10.12 1.44
N PHE A 53 4.76 11.45 1.34
CA PHE A 53 3.62 12.28 0.98
C PHE A 53 3.21 12.09 -0.47
N SER A 54 2.02 11.52 -0.68
CA SER A 54 1.36 11.45 -1.98
C SER A 54 -0.05 12.00 -1.83
N PHE A 55 -0.35 13.06 -2.59
CA PHE A 55 -1.61 13.80 -2.45
C PHE A 55 -2.81 13.12 -3.13
N ARG A 56 -2.54 12.06 -3.90
CA ARG A 56 -3.48 11.29 -4.69
C ARG A 56 -2.99 9.85 -4.82
N ILE A 57 -3.86 8.95 -5.32
CA ILE A 57 -3.57 7.51 -5.51
C ILE A 57 -2.91 6.91 -4.25
N SER A 58 -2.18 5.80 -4.30
CA SER A 58 -1.60 5.10 -3.13
C SER A 58 -2.51 4.03 -2.51
N GLY A 59 -1.91 3.19 -1.67
CA GLY A 59 -2.61 2.10 -1.02
C GLY A 59 -1.87 1.56 0.20
N VAL A 60 -2.60 0.80 1.01
CA VAL A 60 -2.03 0.07 2.15
C VAL A 60 -2.75 -1.25 2.32
N GLU A 61 -2.01 -2.27 2.72
CA GLU A 61 -2.51 -3.61 2.98
C GLU A 61 -1.81 -4.21 4.21
N ARG A 62 -2.56 -4.96 5.04
CA ARG A 62 -1.99 -5.79 6.11
C ARG A 62 -1.73 -7.17 5.51
N LEU A 63 -0.49 -7.64 5.56
CA LEU A 63 -0.07 -8.94 5.08
C LEU A 63 -0.36 -10.04 6.12
N ALA A 64 -0.39 -11.30 5.66
CA ALA A 64 -0.65 -12.46 6.51
C ALA A 64 0.41 -12.67 7.60
N ASN A 65 1.66 -12.24 7.36
CA ASN A 65 2.76 -12.27 8.34
C ASN A 65 2.61 -11.19 9.43
N GLY A 66 1.58 -10.34 9.37
CA GLY A 66 1.36 -9.24 10.32
C GLY A 66 2.03 -7.92 9.91
N ASN A 67 2.84 -7.87 8.86
CA ASN A 67 3.46 -6.64 8.36
C ASN A 67 2.46 -5.80 7.56
N THR A 68 2.77 -4.52 7.37
CA THR A 68 2.00 -3.58 6.56
C THR A 68 2.74 -3.33 5.24
N LEU A 69 2.12 -3.64 4.11
CA LEU A 69 2.59 -3.21 2.80
C LEU A 69 1.99 -1.83 2.47
N ILE A 70 2.83 -0.86 2.15
CA ILE A 70 2.48 0.53 1.88
C ILE A 70 2.93 0.86 0.46
N CYS A 71 2.04 1.41 -0.34
CA CYS A 71 2.31 1.86 -1.71
C CYS A 71 2.10 3.37 -1.76
N SER A 72 3.16 4.16 -1.87
CA SER A 72 3.09 5.61 -2.11
C SER A 72 3.16 5.90 -3.60
N GLY A 73 2.07 6.43 -4.16
CA GLY A 73 1.86 6.43 -5.59
C GLY A 73 2.60 7.52 -6.37
N ASP A 74 2.73 8.73 -5.83
CA ASP A 74 3.51 9.80 -6.49
C ASP A 74 5.03 9.60 -6.39
N GLN A 75 5.53 8.77 -5.46
CA GLN A 75 6.97 8.46 -5.30
C GLN A 75 7.40 7.12 -5.91
N PRO A 76 6.53 6.48 -6.71
CA PRO A 76 6.53 5.03 -6.96
C PRO A 76 7.25 4.16 -5.91
N TRP A 77 6.85 4.27 -4.64
CA TRP A 77 7.56 3.61 -3.53
C TRP A 77 6.68 2.56 -2.86
N ILE A 78 7.21 1.35 -2.72
CA ILE A 78 6.59 0.28 -1.92
C ILE A 78 7.46 0.05 -0.68
N LEU A 79 6.84 -0.01 0.50
CA LEU A 79 7.48 -0.33 1.76
C LEU A 79 6.73 -1.49 2.43
N GLU A 80 7.45 -2.44 3.00
CA GLU A 80 6.92 -3.38 3.98
C GLU A 80 7.43 -2.97 5.37
N VAL A 81 6.50 -2.78 6.30
CA VAL A 81 6.76 -2.25 7.63
C VAL A 81 6.23 -3.22 8.69
N ASP A 82 7.04 -3.58 9.68
CA ASP A 82 6.60 -4.44 10.77
C ASP A 82 5.68 -3.71 11.77
N ALA A 83 5.13 -4.45 12.75
CA ALA A 83 4.26 -3.87 13.77
C ALA A 83 4.97 -2.81 14.66
N GLN A 84 6.29 -2.93 14.80
CA GLN A 84 7.17 -2.04 15.55
C GLN A 84 7.57 -0.78 14.77
N ARG A 85 7.12 -0.65 13.51
CA ARG A 85 7.36 0.47 12.59
C ARG A 85 8.74 0.45 11.93
N ASN A 86 9.43 -0.69 11.93
CA ASN A 86 10.67 -0.86 11.18
C ASN A 86 10.35 -1.18 9.72
N VAL A 87 11.09 -0.58 8.79
CA VAL A 87 11.06 -0.96 7.38
C VAL A 87 11.86 -2.25 7.23
N VAL A 88 11.20 -3.34 6.85
CA VAL A 88 11.83 -4.66 6.66
C VAL A 88 12.13 -4.95 5.20
N TRP A 89 11.45 -4.26 4.29
CA TRP A 89 11.71 -4.28 2.86
C TRP A 89 11.22 -2.99 2.21
N GLU A 90 11.91 -2.53 1.17
CA GLU A 90 11.44 -1.42 0.34
C GLU A 90 11.95 -1.53 -1.10
N THR A 91 11.16 -1.03 -2.05
CA THR A 91 11.59 -0.86 -3.45
C THR A 91 11.01 0.41 -4.04
N ARG A 92 11.71 0.99 -5.01
CA ARG A 92 11.23 2.16 -5.77
C ARG A 92 11.27 1.84 -7.25
N HIS A 93 10.14 2.01 -7.92
CA HIS A 93 10.13 1.96 -9.37
C HIS A 93 10.75 3.26 -9.90
N ARG A 94 11.83 3.14 -10.68
CA ARG A 94 12.40 4.27 -11.41
C ARG A 94 11.88 4.19 -12.83
N TYR A 95 11.03 5.14 -13.21
CA TYR A 95 10.72 5.33 -14.62
C TYR A 95 11.98 5.87 -15.31
N TYR A 96 12.36 5.25 -16.43
CA TYR A 96 13.47 5.66 -17.29
C TYR A 96 12.89 5.96 -18.68
N GLY A 97 12.21 7.09 -18.82
CA GLY A 97 11.79 7.62 -20.10
C GLY A 97 12.98 8.27 -20.84
N PRO A 98 12.98 8.31 -22.19
CA PRO A 98 13.95 9.11 -22.94
C PRO A 98 13.81 10.59 -22.57
N GLY A 99 14.86 11.20 -21.98
CA GLY A 99 14.89 12.62 -21.58
C GLY A 99 14.67 12.91 -20.08
N ASP A 100 14.64 11.89 -19.23
CA ASP A 100 14.26 11.98 -17.80
C ASP A 100 15.27 12.63 -16.84
N GLU A 101 16.30 13.32 -17.35
CA GLU A 101 17.27 13.99 -16.46
C GLU A 101 16.64 15.15 -15.68
N HIS A 102 15.48 15.68 -16.12
CA HIS A 102 14.92 16.94 -15.63
C HIS A 102 13.40 17.00 -15.36
N LEU A 103 12.65 15.89 -15.41
CA LEU A 103 11.22 15.96 -15.06
C LEU A 103 11.01 16.00 -13.53
N PRO A 104 10.13 16.89 -13.02
CA PRO A 104 9.82 16.96 -11.59
C PRO A 104 9.19 15.64 -11.12
N ARG A 105 9.41 15.28 -9.85
CA ARG A 105 9.01 14.00 -9.18
C ARG A 105 7.60 13.47 -9.48
N PHE A 106 6.70 14.27 -10.01
CA PHE A 106 5.30 13.94 -10.26
C PHE A 106 5.04 13.21 -11.59
N GLU A 107 5.99 13.23 -12.53
CA GLU A 107 5.78 12.69 -13.89
C GLU A 107 6.48 11.34 -14.15
N ASN A 108 7.34 10.90 -13.24
CA ASN A 108 8.11 9.65 -13.40
C ASN A 108 7.32 8.45 -12.88
N GLY A 109 6.33 7.97 -13.65
CA GLY A 109 5.74 6.63 -13.47
C GLY A 109 4.97 6.43 -12.16
N ALA A 110 3.89 7.20 -11.96
CA ALA A 110 2.99 7.06 -10.83
C ALA A 110 2.48 5.61 -10.65
N MET A 111 2.44 5.14 -9.40
CA MET A 111 2.02 3.78 -9.05
C MET A 111 0.65 3.79 -8.38
N PHE A 112 -0.34 3.12 -8.97
CA PHE A 112 -1.72 3.13 -8.46
C PHE A 112 -1.88 2.32 -7.18
N ARG A 113 -1.40 1.06 -7.19
CA ARG A 113 -1.50 0.12 -6.08
C ARG A 113 -0.47 -0.99 -6.24
N ALA A 114 0.01 -1.52 -5.12
CA ALA A 114 0.78 -2.75 -5.04
C ALA A 114 0.09 -3.73 -4.07
N PRO A 115 -0.59 -4.78 -4.55
CA PRO A 115 -1.10 -5.85 -3.69
C PRO A 115 0.03 -6.79 -3.27
N GLY A 116 0.00 -7.22 -2.01
CA GLY A 116 0.90 -8.25 -1.52
C GLY A 116 0.30 -9.64 -1.71
N TYR A 117 1.09 -10.60 -2.18
CA TYR A 117 0.68 -11.99 -2.31
C TYR A 117 1.60 -12.88 -1.49
N ALA A 118 1.01 -13.74 -0.66
CA ALA A 118 1.76 -14.78 0.01
C ALA A 118 2.31 -15.78 -1.04
N PRO A 119 3.50 -16.37 -0.86
CA PRO A 119 4.05 -17.32 -1.83
C PRO A 119 3.08 -18.45 -2.19
N GLU A 120 2.24 -18.86 -1.23
CA GLU A 120 1.23 -19.90 -1.38
C GLU A 120 0.17 -19.54 -2.43
N TYR A 121 -0.08 -18.26 -2.66
CA TYR A 121 -1.00 -17.78 -3.70
C TYR A 121 -0.57 -18.27 -5.09
N PHE A 122 0.74 -18.32 -5.35
CA PHE A 122 1.30 -18.79 -6.62
C PHE A 122 1.73 -20.25 -6.56
N GLN A 123 1.41 -21.00 -5.50
CA GLN A 123 1.93 -22.36 -5.33
C GLN A 123 1.55 -23.25 -6.51
N GLN A 124 0.32 -23.16 -7.00
CA GLN A 124 -0.12 -23.95 -8.17
C GLN A 124 0.65 -23.57 -9.44
N ASP A 125 0.88 -22.28 -9.67
CA ASP A 125 1.62 -21.77 -10.83
C ASP A 125 3.11 -22.13 -10.76
N ILE A 126 3.72 -22.04 -9.57
CA ILE A 126 5.10 -22.47 -9.32
C ILE A 126 5.23 -23.97 -9.58
N GLN A 127 4.33 -24.79 -9.04
CA GLN A 127 4.35 -26.23 -9.28
C GLN A 127 4.09 -26.58 -10.75
N ALA A 128 3.22 -25.84 -11.44
CA ALA A 128 2.97 -26.00 -12.87
C ALA A 128 4.19 -25.59 -13.70
N ALA A 129 4.88 -24.49 -13.37
CA ALA A 129 6.10 -24.07 -14.04
C ALA A 129 7.25 -25.07 -13.84
N LEU A 130 7.40 -25.62 -12.63
CA LEU A 130 8.37 -26.67 -12.34
C LEU A 130 8.06 -27.95 -13.15
N LYS A 131 6.78 -28.35 -13.25
CA LYS A 131 6.34 -29.51 -14.04
C LYS A 131 6.36 -29.27 -15.56
N GLY A 132 6.17 -28.03 -16.00
CA GLY A 132 6.04 -27.60 -17.39
C GLY A 132 7.33 -27.05 -18.02
N SER A 133 8.45 -27.05 -17.30
CA SER A 133 9.78 -26.70 -17.84
C SER A 133 10.31 -27.67 -18.90
N ALA A 134 9.56 -28.73 -19.24
CA ALA A 134 9.64 -29.39 -20.54
C ALA A 134 8.83 -28.60 -21.60
N GLY A 135 9.35 -27.44 -21.99
CA GLY A 135 9.08 -26.70 -23.24
C GLY A 135 7.64 -26.56 -23.76
N LYS A 136 7.09 -25.34 -23.68
CA LYS A 136 6.38 -24.69 -24.80
C LYS A 136 6.24 -23.19 -24.58
N ALA A 137 6.64 -22.39 -25.58
CA ALA A 137 6.44 -20.95 -25.60
C ALA A 137 4.92 -20.61 -25.62
N PRO A 138 4.48 -19.52 -24.98
CA PRO A 138 3.07 -19.17 -24.95
C PRO A 138 2.61 -18.62 -26.32
N PRO A 139 1.42 -19.02 -26.80
CA PRO A 139 0.84 -18.49 -28.03
C PRO A 139 0.12 -17.17 -27.77
N GLY A 140 0.37 -16.18 -28.63
CA GLY A 140 -0.54 -15.06 -28.92
C GLY A 140 -0.82 -14.08 -27.77
N ALA A 141 -0.02 -13.02 -27.70
CA ALA A 141 -0.41 -11.79 -27.02
C ALA A 141 -1.46 -11.03 -27.87
N PRO A 142 -2.56 -10.51 -27.29
CA PRO A 142 -3.21 -9.32 -27.83
C PRO A 142 -2.36 -8.06 -27.58
#